data_AF-A0A0B8NXP5-F1
#
_entry.id   AF-A0A0B8NXP5-F1
#
_cell.length_a   1.000
_cell.length_b   1.000
_cell.length_c   1.000
_cell.angle_alpha   90.00
_cell.angle_beta   90.00
_cell.angle_gamma   90.00
#
_symmetry.space_group_name_H-M   'P 1'
#
loop_
_entity.id
_entity.type
_entity.pdbx_description
1 polymer ?
#
loop_
_entity_poly.entity_id
_entity_poly.type
_entity_poly.pdbx_seq_one_letter_code
_entity_poly.pdbx_strand_id
1 'polypeptide(L)'
;MEPLFISVPNAYKGLESELVSVSDTAQKAGFTALNINLKLTDEADIVFRCGQINYSISALSQAEYKLAKLTSGEVWTLLFTSHIDTLTTPEGAIISADWAGEGFSSSTSETLLGRIIGALALEYLVEDAFLLARALGSVSCETWPNHIDHFPKLATTIKSPVVTRKASKCSRLYPVVDSIELIEELVKLDLDIVQLRIKDKQPVEVEADIQRAVELGKAHNVDVVINDYWQTALDSDAACIHLGQEDLQSLSSSALLESNIGLGISTHGYYEILNALQYKPSYLALGHIFPTPTKDMPSSPQGLTKLGFYQSVIDSIERAHGISLPTVAIGGIDDQRAPRVIKTGVDSVAVVRAVTQADDRNKAVQQFQTMFKPEVATC
;
A
#
# COMPACT_ATOMS: atom_id res chain seq x y z
N MET A 1 -15.38 -11.84 -10.44
CA MET A 1 -13.99 -12.06 -10.88
C MET A 1 -14.05 -12.84 -12.18
N GLU A 2 -13.29 -12.45 -13.20
CA GLU A 2 -13.21 -13.21 -14.45
C GLU A 2 -12.42 -14.52 -14.25
N PRO A 3 -12.69 -15.58 -15.04
CA PRO A 3 -11.88 -16.79 -14.96
C PRO A 3 -10.42 -16.54 -15.36
N LEU A 4 -9.49 -17.18 -14.65
CA LEU A 4 -8.08 -17.26 -15.01
C LEU A 4 -7.93 -18.26 -16.15
N PHE A 5 -7.71 -17.77 -17.37
CA PHE A 5 -7.35 -18.62 -18.50
C PHE A 5 -5.85 -18.74 -18.55
N ILE A 6 -5.32 -19.97 -18.48
CA ILE A 6 -3.89 -20.23 -18.47
C ILE A 6 -3.52 -21.40 -19.38
N SER A 7 -2.50 -21.19 -20.19
CA SER A 7 -1.81 -22.22 -20.97
C SER A 7 -0.45 -22.49 -20.33
N VAL A 8 -0.20 -23.75 -19.96
CA VAL A 8 0.98 -24.17 -19.21
C VAL A 8 1.75 -25.22 -20.02
N PRO A 9 3.07 -25.05 -20.24
CA PRO A 9 3.89 -26.08 -20.86
C PRO A 9 3.84 -27.38 -20.07
N ASN A 10 3.92 -28.53 -20.76
CA ASN A 10 3.94 -29.86 -20.12
C ASN A 10 5.03 -30.02 -19.04
N ALA A 11 6.13 -29.25 -19.13
CA ALA A 11 7.20 -29.22 -18.13
C ALA A 11 6.78 -28.63 -16.78
N TYR A 12 5.72 -27.82 -16.73
CA TYR A 12 5.20 -27.13 -15.54
C TYR A 12 3.82 -27.66 -15.10
N LYS A 13 3.53 -28.94 -15.35
CA LYS A 13 2.24 -29.54 -15.00
C LYS A 13 1.93 -29.54 -13.49
N GLY A 14 2.93 -29.40 -12.62
CA GLY A 14 2.74 -29.31 -11.17
C GLY A 14 2.10 -27.98 -10.74
N LEU A 15 2.19 -26.96 -11.58
CA LEU A 15 1.64 -25.62 -11.36
C LEU A 15 0.13 -25.61 -11.10
N GLU A 16 -0.62 -26.57 -11.67
CA GLU A 16 -2.07 -26.70 -11.44
C GLU A 16 -2.41 -26.87 -9.96
N SER A 17 -1.70 -27.76 -9.27
CA SER A 17 -1.93 -28.04 -7.85
C SER A 17 -1.68 -26.82 -6.96
N GLU A 18 -0.67 -26.01 -7.31
CA GLU A 18 -0.36 -24.79 -6.58
C GLU A 18 -1.39 -23.70 -6.84
N LEU A 19 -1.86 -23.53 -8.08
CA LEU A 19 -2.92 -22.55 -8.39
C LEU A 19 -4.21 -22.86 -7.65
N VAL A 20 -4.60 -24.14 -7.57
CA VAL A 20 -5.75 -24.58 -6.77
C VAL A 20 -5.55 -24.26 -5.29
N SER A 21 -4.38 -24.58 -4.74
CA SER A 21 -4.02 -24.27 -3.35
C SER A 21 -4.14 -22.77 -3.04
N VAL A 22 -3.62 -21.92 -3.92
CA VAL A 22 -3.71 -20.45 -3.78
C VAL A 22 -5.16 -19.97 -3.87
N SER A 23 -5.94 -20.51 -4.81
CA SER A 23 -7.37 -20.20 -4.94
C SER A 23 -8.16 -20.55 -3.68
N ASP A 24 -7.96 -21.75 -3.14
CA ASP A 24 -8.62 -22.22 -1.93
C ASP A 24 -8.24 -21.36 -0.72
N THR A 25 -6.94 -21.05 -0.58
CA THR A 25 -6.42 -20.16 0.46
C THR A 25 -7.07 -18.78 0.36
N ALA A 26 -7.11 -18.19 -0.84
CA ALA A 26 -7.71 -16.89 -1.08
C ALA A 26 -9.22 -16.90 -0.81
N GLN A 27 -9.94 -17.95 -1.22
CA GLN A 27 -11.37 -18.07 -0.98
C GLN A 27 -11.69 -18.12 0.52
N LYS A 28 -10.95 -18.93 1.29
CA LYS A 28 -11.07 -19.00 2.76
C LYS A 28 -10.76 -17.65 3.42
N ALA A 29 -9.86 -16.88 2.82
CA ALA A 29 -9.48 -15.54 3.24
C ALA A 29 -10.47 -14.44 2.79
N GLY A 30 -11.58 -14.79 2.14
CA GLY A 30 -12.63 -13.84 1.75
C GLY A 30 -12.40 -13.15 0.40
N PHE A 31 -11.47 -13.64 -0.41
CA PHE A 31 -11.44 -13.31 -1.84
C PHE A 31 -12.56 -14.07 -2.58
N THR A 32 -12.95 -13.56 -3.75
CA THR A 32 -13.78 -14.34 -4.66
C THR A 32 -12.96 -15.52 -5.18
N ALA A 33 -13.58 -16.71 -5.27
CA ALA A 33 -12.91 -17.89 -5.80
C ALA A 33 -12.34 -17.64 -7.20
N LEU A 34 -11.09 -18.08 -7.44
CA LEU A 34 -10.49 -18.06 -8.76
C LEU A 34 -11.06 -19.22 -9.57
N ASN A 35 -11.74 -18.91 -10.68
CA ASN A 35 -12.16 -19.93 -11.64
C ASN A 35 -11.00 -20.22 -12.61
N ILE A 36 -10.23 -21.28 -12.34
CA ILE A 36 -9.02 -21.63 -13.08
C ILE A 36 -9.38 -22.49 -14.29
N ASN A 37 -9.04 -22.02 -15.49
CA ASN A 37 -9.19 -22.74 -16.74
C ASN A 37 -7.79 -23.01 -17.31
N LEU A 38 -7.21 -24.13 -16.91
CA LEU A 38 -5.86 -24.54 -17.30
C LEU A 38 -5.89 -25.44 -18.53
N LYS A 39 -4.97 -25.17 -19.47
CA LYS A 39 -4.70 -26.02 -20.63
C LYS A 39 -3.22 -26.34 -20.69
N LEU A 40 -2.88 -27.62 -20.81
CA LEU A 40 -1.51 -28.04 -21.10
C LEU A 40 -1.17 -27.82 -22.58
N THR A 41 0.06 -27.39 -22.85
CA THR A 41 0.56 -27.11 -24.20
C THR A 41 1.99 -27.64 -24.39
N ASP A 42 2.41 -27.75 -25.65
CA ASP A 42 3.79 -28.03 -26.04
C ASP A 42 4.61 -26.75 -26.29
N GLU A 43 3.99 -25.58 -26.04
CA GLU A 43 4.66 -24.27 -26.13
C GLU A 43 5.69 -24.13 -25.00
N ALA A 44 6.68 -23.25 -25.18
CA ALA A 44 7.73 -23.05 -24.18
C ALA A 44 7.31 -22.16 -23.00
N ASP A 45 6.37 -21.24 -23.23
CA ASP A 45 6.01 -20.19 -22.30
C ASP A 45 4.68 -20.48 -21.59
N ILE A 46 4.59 -20.08 -20.32
CA ILE A 46 3.31 -20.02 -19.61
C ILE A 46 2.62 -18.73 -20.06
N VAL A 47 1.38 -18.82 -20.55
CA VAL A 47 0.60 -17.65 -20.99
C VAL A 47 -0.72 -17.63 -20.26
N PHE A 48 -1.06 -16.50 -19.64
CA PHE A 48 -2.26 -16.38 -18.83
C PHE A 48 -2.91 -15.00 -18.91
N ARG A 49 -4.21 -14.97 -18.61
CA ARG A 49 -5.01 -13.74 -18.61
C ARG A 49 -5.64 -13.49 -17.23
N CYS A 50 -5.32 -12.33 -16.65
CA CYS A 50 -5.90 -11.83 -15.41
C CYS A 50 -6.75 -10.60 -15.74
N GLY A 51 -8.08 -10.77 -15.78
CA GLY A 51 -9.00 -9.73 -16.24
C GLY A 51 -8.65 -9.27 -17.67
N GLN A 52 -8.35 -7.99 -17.84
CA GLN A 52 -7.99 -7.39 -19.13
C GLN A 52 -6.49 -7.48 -19.47
N ILE A 53 -5.69 -8.06 -18.57
CA ILE A 53 -4.23 -8.09 -18.71
C ILE A 53 -3.78 -9.49 -19.15
N ASN A 54 -3.01 -9.55 -20.23
CA ASN A 54 -2.37 -10.78 -20.69
C ASN A 54 -0.90 -10.78 -20.26
N TYR A 55 -0.45 -11.91 -19.73
CA TYR A 55 0.91 -12.11 -19.28
C TYR A 55 1.55 -13.32 -19.97
N SER A 56 2.87 -13.29 -20.09
CA SER A 56 3.66 -14.49 -20.39
C SER A 56 4.82 -14.64 -19.40
N ILE A 57 5.17 -15.88 -19.07
CA ILE A 57 6.37 -16.22 -18.32
C ILE A 57 7.22 -17.15 -19.16
N SER A 58 8.45 -16.74 -19.43
CA SER A 58 9.45 -17.50 -20.19
C SER A 58 10.64 -17.83 -19.29
N ALA A 59 11.14 -19.07 -19.32
CA ALA A 59 12.34 -19.44 -18.56
C ALA A 59 13.60 -18.91 -19.26
N LEU A 60 14.48 -18.25 -18.52
CA LEU A 60 15.82 -17.83 -18.97
C LEU A 60 16.89 -18.82 -18.51
N SER A 61 16.71 -19.40 -17.31
CA SER A 61 17.51 -20.48 -16.75
C SER A 61 16.66 -21.36 -15.83
N GLN A 62 17.28 -22.25 -15.03
CA GLN A 62 16.55 -23.06 -14.04
C GLN A 62 15.94 -22.24 -12.90
N ALA A 63 16.46 -21.04 -12.65
CA ALA A 63 16.09 -20.19 -11.51
C ALA A 63 15.66 -18.78 -11.91
N GLU A 64 15.79 -18.44 -13.19
CA GLU A 64 15.56 -17.09 -13.72
C GLU A 64 14.46 -17.11 -14.79
N TYR A 65 13.52 -16.18 -14.68
CA TYR A 65 12.32 -16.12 -15.51
C TYR A 65 12.03 -14.69 -15.95
N LYS A 66 11.53 -14.54 -17.16
CA LYS A 66 11.01 -13.28 -17.68
C LYS A 66 9.49 -13.27 -17.56
N LEU A 67 8.92 -12.32 -16.82
CA LEU A 67 7.48 -12.06 -16.76
C LEU A 67 7.17 -10.83 -17.63
N ALA A 68 6.34 -10.99 -18.66
CA ALA A 68 5.98 -9.89 -19.56
C ALA A 68 4.48 -9.58 -19.48
N LYS A 69 4.13 -8.30 -19.37
CA LYS A 69 2.75 -7.83 -19.60
C LYS A 69 2.59 -7.58 -21.10
N LEU A 70 1.89 -8.48 -21.79
CA LEU A 70 1.81 -8.50 -23.26
C LEU A 70 1.07 -7.29 -23.84
N THR A 71 0.18 -6.66 -23.07
CA THR A 71 -0.60 -5.50 -23.51
C THR A 71 0.21 -4.20 -23.53
N SER A 72 1.10 -3.97 -22.56
CA SER A 72 1.90 -2.75 -22.45
C SER A 72 3.35 -2.93 -22.92
N GLY A 73 3.85 -4.18 -22.96
CA GLY A 73 5.25 -4.49 -23.24
C GLY A 73 6.18 -4.36 -22.04
N GLU A 74 5.65 -4.07 -20.84
CA GLU A 74 6.43 -4.07 -19.60
C GLU A 74 6.99 -5.47 -19.31
N VAL A 75 8.25 -5.53 -18.89
CA VAL A 75 8.96 -6.80 -18.62
C VAL A 75 9.66 -6.73 -17.28
N TRP A 76 9.43 -7.75 -16.47
CA TRP A 76 10.13 -8.01 -15.23
C TRP A 76 11.02 -9.24 -15.37
N THR A 77 12.12 -9.26 -14.62
CA THR A 77 12.98 -10.45 -14.48
C THR A 77 12.91 -10.94 -13.04
N LEU A 78 12.51 -12.20 -12.87
CA LEU A 78 12.45 -12.92 -11.60
C LEU A 78 13.67 -13.82 -11.47
N LEU A 79 14.37 -13.76 -10.34
CA LEU A 79 15.45 -14.68 -10.00
C LEU A 79 15.18 -15.26 -8.62
N PHE A 80 15.02 -16.58 -8.54
CA PHE A 80 14.83 -17.31 -7.30
C PHE A 80 16.14 -17.96 -6.87
N THR A 81 16.63 -17.68 -5.66
CA THR A 81 17.88 -18.30 -5.17
C THR A 81 17.60 -19.18 -3.96
N SER A 82 18.61 -19.46 -3.12
CA SER A 82 18.46 -20.17 -1.86
C SER A 82 18.26 -19.26 -0.65
N HIS A 83 18.46 -17.95 -0.79
CA HIS A 83 18.43 -17.00 0.33
C HIS A 83 17.84 -15.63 -0.03
N ILE A 84 18.14 -15.13 -1.23
CA ILE A 84 17.73 -13.80 -1.68
C ILE A 84 17.12 -13.92 -3.07
N ASP A 85 15.83 -13.70 -3.18
CA ASP A 85 15.18 -13.60 -4.48
C ASP A 85 15.29 -12.17 -4.99
N THR A 86 15.34 -11.98 -6.30
CA THR A 86 15.34 -10.64 -6.90
C THR A 86 14.28 -10.48 -7.96
N LEU A 87 13.65 -9.31 -7.99
CA LEU A 87 12.76 -8.85 -9.04
C LEU A 87 13.36 -7.58 -9.67
N THR A 88 13.68 -7.64 -10.96
CA THR A 88 14.06 -6.46 -11.75
C THR A 88 12.81 -5.92 -12.42
N THR A 89 12.50 -4.65 -12.16
CA THR A 89 11.37 -3.90 -12.73
C THR A 89 11.62 -3.48 -14.19
N PRO A 90 10.60 -3.07 -14.96
CA PRO A 90 10.76 -2.57 -16.33
C PRO A 90 11.71 -1.37 -16.43
N GLU A 91 11.79 -0.56 -15.38
CA GLU A 91 12.67 0.61 -15.29
C GLU A 91 14.11 0.25 -14.87
N GLY A 92 14.37 -1.03 -14.58
CA GLY A 92 15.68 -1.55 -14.19
C GLY A 92 16.00 -1.47 -12.69
N ALA A 93 15.06 -1.01 -11.86
CA ALA A 93 15.22 -1.07 -10.41
C ALA A 93 15.15 -2.54 -9.93
N ILE A 94 16.02 -2.90 -8.97
CA ILE A 94 16.13 -4.25 -8.43
C ILE A 94 15.56 -4.28 -7.01
N ILE A 95 14.52 -5.09 -6.82
CA ILE A 95 13.97 -5.44 -5.51
C ILE A 95 14.64 -6.72 -5.06
N SER A 96 15.36 -6.68 -3.94
CA SER A 96 15.99 -7.87 -3.34
C SER A 96 15.24 -8.26 -2.08
N ALA A 97 14.77 -9.50 -2.02
CA ALA A 97 13.94 -10.05 -0.95
C ALA A 97 14.70 -11.18 -0.24
N ASP A 98 15.23 -10.90 0.94
CA ASP A 98 15.91 -11.85 1.81
C ASP A 98 14.88 -12.68 2.58
N TRP A 99 14.88 -13.98 2.31
CA TRP A 99 14.01 -14.96 2.96
C TRP A 99 14.81 -16.00 3.76
N ALA A 100 16.09 -15.75 4.06
CA ALA A 100 16.94 -16.65 4.84
C ALA A 100 16.57 -16.72 6.35
N GLY A 101 15.54 -15.99 6.79
CA GLY A 101 15.05 -16.00 8.16
C GLY A 101 14.28 -17.26 8.56
N GLU A 102 14.01 -17.41 9.86
CA GLU A 102 13.15 -18.48 10.37
C GLU A 102 11.72 -18.33 9.81
N GLY A 103 11.06 -19.45 9.50
CA GLY A 103 9.68 -19.48 9.04
C GLY A 103 9.49 -19.66 7.52
N PHE A 104 10.55 -19.55 6.72
CA PHE A 104 10.48 -19.84 5.28
C PHE A 104 10.87 -21.28 4.95
N SER A 105 10.06 -21.97 4.17
CA SER A 105 10.42 -23.26 3.58
C SER A 105 11.06 -23.09 2.20
N SER A 106 12.00 -23.97 1.87
CA SER A 106 12.45 -24.09 0.48
C SER A 106 11.26 -24.39 -0.43
N SER A 107 11.16 -23.67 -1.54
CA SER A 107 10.10 -23.81 -2.53
C SER A 107 10.75 -24.00 -3.90
N THR A 108 10.14 -24.81 -4.76
CA THR A 108 10.59 -24.92 -6.14
C THR A 108 10.21 -23.65 -6.90
N SER A 109 10.92 -23.35 -7.99
CA SER A 109 10.55 -22.25 -8.88
C SER A 109 9.13 -22.41 -9.42
N GLU A 110 8.69 -23.63 -9.71
CA GLU A 110 7.31 -23.92 -10.15
C GLU A 110 6.26 -23.52 -9.10
N THR A 111 6.48 -23.83 -7.83
CA THR A 111 5.61 -23.39 -6.71
C THR A 111 5.55 -21.86 -6.63
N LEU A 112 6.71 -21.19 -6.71
CA LEU A 112 6.76 -19.72 -6.64
C LEU A 112 6.02 -19.08 -7.82
N LEU A 113 6.20 -19.60 -9.03
CA LEU A 113 5.49 -19.13 -10.22
C LEU A 113 3.97 -19.32 -10.10
N GLY A 114 3.51 -20.47 -9.59
CA GLY A 114 2.09 -20.71 -9.33
C GLY A 114 1.49 -19.67 -8.38
N ARG A 115 2.19 -19.34 -7.29
CA ARG A 115 1.77 -18.30 -6.35
C ARG A 115 1.77 -16.90 -6.94
N ILE A 116 2.78 -16.55 -7.74
CA ILE A 116 2.80 -15.27 -8.46
C ILE A 116 1.59 -15.15 -9.38
N ILE A 117 1.32 -16.17 -10.19
CA ILE A 117 0.17 -16.18 -11.11
C ILE A 117 -1.15 -16.06 -10.33
N GLY A 118 -1.31 -16.80 -9.24
CA GLY A 118 -2.49 -16.73 -8.39
C GLY A 118 -2.68 -15.34 -7.77
N ALA A 119 -1.62 -14.71 -7.26
CA ALA A 119 -1.66 -13.35 -6.74
C ALA A 119 -2.02 -12.32 -7.83
N LEU A 120 -1.44 -12.43 -9.03
CA LEU A 120 -1.80 -11.58 -10.17
C LEU A 120 -3.28 -11.76 -10.59
N ALA A 121 -3.81 -12.98 -10.51
CA ALA A 121 -5.22 -13.27 -10.79
C ALA A 121 -6.17 -12.66 -9.73
N LEU A 122 -5.67 -12.41 -8.52
CA LEU A 122 -6.32 -11.65 -7.45
C LEU A 122 -6.07 -10.13 -7.56
N GLU A 123 -5.55 -9.67 -8.71
CA GLU A 123 -5.29 -8.26 -9.03
C GLU A 123 -4.25 -7.60 -8.11
N TYR A 124 -3.29 -8.37 -7.58
CA TYR A 124 -2.09 -7.79 -6.96
C TYR A 124 -1.14 -7.28 -8.05
N LEU A 125 -0.31 -6.29 -7.69
CA LEU A 125 0.79 -5.83 -8.54
C LEU A 125 1.89 -6.89 -8.64
N VAL A 126 2.79 -6.77 -9.62
CA VAL A 126 3.86 -7.76 -9.84
C VAL A 126 4.80 -7.81 -8.63
N GLU A 127 5.13 -6.66 -8.06
CA GLU A 127 5.98 -6.49 -6.89
C GLU A 127 5.33 -7.14 -5.66
N ASP A 128 4.02 -6.99 -5.49
CA ASP A 128 3.27 -7.64 -4.41
C ASP A 128 3.22 -9.16 -4.61
N ALA A 129 2.92 -9.61 -5.85
CA ALA A 129 2.85 -11.02 -6.19
C ALA A 129 4.19 -11.73 -5.96
N PHE A 130 5.30 -11.06 -6.27
CA PHE A 130 6.66 -11.52 -5.99
C PHE A 130 6.90 -11.75 -4.49
N LEU A 131 6.51 -10.82 -3.63
CA LEU A 131 6.66 -10.96 -2.18
C LEU A 131 5.70 -12.00 -1.59
N LEU A 132 4.45 -12.01 -2.07
CA LEU A 132 3.42 -12.97 -1.66
C LEU A 132 3.81 -14.41 -1.98
N ALA A 133 4.58 -14.65 -3.04
CA ALA A 133 5.01 -16.00 -3.41
C ALA A 133 5.79 -16.70 -2.28
N ARG A 134 6.59 -15.93 -1.52
CA ARG A 134 7.26 -16.43 -0.33
C ARG A 134 6.34 -16.41 0.88
N ALA A 135 5.57 -15.35 1.07
CA ALA A 135 4.72 -15.21 2.24
C ALA A 135 3.63 -16.29 2.35
N LEU A 136 3.06 -16.71 1.21
CA LEU A 136 2.10 -17.83 1.15
C LEU A 136 2.72 -19.18 1.55
N GLY A 137 4.04 -19.32 1.49
CA GLY A 137 4.75 -20.50 1.99
C GLY A 137 4.94 -20.52 3.51
N SER A 138 4.80 -19.36 4.15
CA SER A 138 4.98 -19.19 5.60
C SER A 138 3.67 -19.36 6.39
N VAL A 139 2.57 -19.65 5.70
CA VAL A 139 1.23 -19.81 6.28
C VAL A 139 0.59 -21.11 5.84
N SER A 140 -0.41 -21.59 6.60
CA SER A 140 -1.22 -22.73 6.17
C SER A 140 -2.03 -22.37 4.92
N CYS A 141 -2.40 -23.36 4.10
CA CYS A 141 -3.29 -23.18 2.95
C CYS A 141 -4.74 -22.77 3.33
N GLU A 142 -5.00 -22.48 4.60
CA GLU A 142 -6.29 -21.96 5.10
C GLU A 142 -6.23 -20.49 5.49
N THR A 143 -5.04 -19.89 5.41
CA THR A 143 -4.75 -18.56 5.95
C THR A 143 -4.00 -17.71 4.94
N TRP A 144 -4.37 -16.44 4.84
CA TRP A 144 -3.61 -15.48 4.06
C TRP A 144 -2.50 -14.83 4.91
N PRO A 145 -1.35 -14.45 4.31
CA PRO A 145 -0.30 -13.75 5.05
C PRO A 145 -0.80 -12.47 5.72
N ASN A 146 -0.72 -12.46 7.06
CA ASN A 146 -1.27 -11.39 7.91
C ASN A 146 -0.31 -10.94 9.02
N HIS A 147 0.97 -11.35 8.95
CA HIS A 147 2.02 -11.01 9.89
C HIS A 147 3.26 -10.54 9.13
N ILE A 148 3.98 -9.56 9.67
CA ILE A 148 5.16 -8.96 9.04
C ILE A 148 6.25 -10.01 8.77
N ASP A 149 6.49 -10.90 9.73
CA ASP A 149 7.46 -11.99 9.62
C ASP A 149 7.11 -13.07 8.57
N HIS A 150 5.88 -13.08 8.03
CA HIS A 150 5.59 -13.94 6.88
C HIS A 150 6.27 -13.42 5.61
N PHE A 151 6.59 -12.13 5.53
CA PHE A 151 7.15 -11.51 4.33
C PHE A 151 8.68 -11.48 4.35
N PRO A 152 9.34 -11.64 3.20
CA PRO A 152 10.79 -11.53 3.13
C PRO A 152 11.24 -10.10 3.44
N LYS A 153 12.45 -9.96 4.00
CA LYS A 153 13.04 -8.67 4.31
C LYS A 153 13.57 -8.03 3.03
N LEU A 154 13.13 -6.82 2.72
CA LEU A 154 13.69 -6.07 1.60
C LEU A 154 15.12 -5.62 1.93
N ALA A 155 16.03 -5.74 0.95
CA ALA A 155 17.36 -5.17 1.08
C ALA A 155 17.26 -3.65 1.27
N THR A 156 18.06 -3.14 2.22
CA THR A 156 18.03 -1.73 2.57
C THR A 156 18.49 -0.85 1.40
N THR A 157 17.63 0.05 0.95
CA THR A 157 17.92 0.99 -0.16
C THR A 157 18.37 2.37 0.31
N ILE A 158 18.20 2.67 1.61
CA ILE A 158 18.50 3.97 2.21
C ILE A 158 19.34 3.85 3.48
N LYS A 159 20.07 4.90 3.85
CA LYS A 159 20.62 4.97 5.20
C LYS A 159 19.45 5.06 6.18
N SER A 160 19.33 4.09 7.08
CA SER A 160 18.23 4.08 8.05
C SER A 160 18.22 5.39 8.84
N PRO A 161 17.07 6.07 8.95
CA PRO A 161 16.97 7.30 9.73
C PRO A 161 17.48 7.09 11.15
N VAL A 162 18.35 7.96 11.63
CA VAL A 162 18.91 7.87 12.99
C VAL A 162 17.97 8.52 14.02
N VAL A 163 17.00 9.31 13.56
CA VAL A 163 16.13 10.13 14.40
C VAL A 163 14.77 9.49 14.63
N THR A 164 14.23 9.65 15.84
CA THR A 164 12.83 9.34 16.16
C THR A 164 11.93 10.45 15.60
N ARG A 165 11.05 10.10 14.65
CA ARG A 165 10.09 11.05 14.09
C ARG A 165 9.03 11.44 15.12
N LYS A 166 8.47 12.63 14.96
CA LYS A 166 7.26 13.08 15.66
C LYS A 166 6.15 12.06 15.41
N ALA A 167 5.50 11.59 16.47
CA ALA A 167 4.32 10.75 16.37
C ALA A 167 3.20 11.50 15.65
N SER A 168 2.46 10.79 14.80
CA SER A 168 1.31 11.36 14.10
C SER A 168 0.10 11.45 15.01
N LYS A 169 -0.71 12.49 14.83
CA LYS A 169 -2.05 12.59 15.42
C LYS A 169 -3.15 11.94 14.56
N CYS A 170 -2.78 11.09 13.58
CA CYS A 170 -3.74 10.32 12.78
C CYS A 170 -4.73 9.57 13.68
N SER A 171 -5.95 10.09 13.76
CA SER A 171 -7.06 9.48 14.47
C SER A 171 -8.37 9.92 13.81
N ARG A 172 -9.25 8.97 13.55
CA ARG A 172 -10.62 9.19 13.08
C ARG A 172 -10.71 9.84 11.69
N LEU A 173 -11.00 11.13 11.60
CA LEU A 173 -11.17 11.83 10.33
C LEU A 173 -9.87 12.52 9.90
N TYR A 174 -9.47 12.28 8.66
CA TYR A 174 -8.34 12.94 8.01
C TYR A 174 -8.83 13.71 6.76
N PRO A 175 -9.16 15.00 6.82
CA PRO A 175 -9.53 15.75 5.64
C PRO A 175 -8.31 16.06 4.77
N VAL A 176 -8.46 15.97 3.45
CA VAL A 176 -7.47 16.47 2.48
C VAL A 176 -8.11 17.62 1.71
N VAL A 177 -7.47 18.79 1.76
CA VAL A 177 -7.96 20.03 1.13
C VAL A 177 -6.88 20.66 0.25
N ASP A 178 -7.28 21.54 -0.66
CA ASP A 178 -6.39 22.13 -1.67
C ASP A 178 -6.13 23.63 -1.47
N SER A 179 -6.66 24.23 -0.41
CA SER A 179 -6.56 25.67 -0.16
C SER A 179 -6.32 26.00 1.32
N ILE A 180 -5.65 27.13 1.55
CA ILE A 180 -5.36 27.63 2.90
C ILE A 180 -6.63 28.11 3.61
N GLU A 181 -7.61 28.61 2.87
CA GLU A 181 -8.91 29.05 3.40
C GLU A 181 -9.66 27.87 4.03
N LEU A 182 -9.61 26.68 3.40
CA LEU A 182 -10.19 25.47 3.97
C LEU A 182 -9.44 25.00 5.21
N ILE A 183 -8.12 25.16 5.26
CA ILE A 183 -7.35 24.91 6.49
C ILE A 183 -7.82 25.85 7.60
N GLU A 184 -7.96 27.15 7.33
CA GLU A 184 -8.43 28.15 8.31
C GLU A 184 -9.82 27.85 8.87
N GLU A 185 -10.71 27.23 8.09
CA GLU A 185 -12.01 26.76 8.56
C GLU A 185 -11.88 25.49 9.40
N LEU A 186 -11.16 24.48 8.89
CA LEU A 186 -11.14 23.14 9.47
C LEU A 186 -10.37 23.06 10.79
N VAL A 187 -9.29 23.81 10.96
CA VAL A 187 -8.49 23.79 12.20
C VAL A 187 -9.27 24.31 13.42
N LYS A 188 -10.41 24.96 13.22
CA LYS A 188 -11.31 25.43 14.30
C LYS A 188 -12.31 24.36 14.75
N LEU A 189 -12.38 23.22 14.05
CA LEU A 189 -13.30 22.12 14.32
C LEU A 189 -12.62 21.03 15.18
N ASP A 190 -13.39 20.02 15.61
CA ASP A 190 -12.85 18.84 16.30
C ASP A 190 -12.09 17.94 15.32
N LEU A 191 -10.84 18.30 15.02
CA LEU A 191 -9.90 17.56 14.17
C LEU A 191 -8.53 17.50 14.82
N ASP A 192 -7.90 16.33 14.73
CA ASP A 192 -6.54 16.13 15.20
C ASP A 192 -5.49 16.39 14.10
N ILE A 193 -5.91 16.24 12.84
CA ILE A 193 -5.07 16.28 11.65
C ILE A 193 -5.84 16.77 10.42
N VAL A 194 -5.17 17.48 9.52
CA VAL A 194 -5.68 17.89 8.20
C VAL A 194 -4.52 18.00 7.22
N GLN A 195 -4.72 17.63 5.95
CA GLN A 195 -3.68 17.75 4.92
C GLN A 195 -4.00 18.89 3.96
N LEU A 196 -2.99 19.74 3.74
CA LEU A 196 -2.96 20.72 2.67
C LEU A 196 -2.23 20.12 1.46
N ARG A 197 -2.96 19.93 0.37
CA ARG A 197 -2.48 19.43 -0.91
C ARG A 197 -2.64 20.48 -1.99
N ILE A 198 -1.61 21.32 -2.12
CA ILE A 198 -1.58 22.39 -3.11
C ILE A 198 -1.32 21.79 -4.50
N LYS A 199 -2.10 22.23 -5.48
CA LYS A 199 -1.88 21.95 -6.90
C LYS A 199 -1.82 23.27 -7.66
N ASP A 200 -1.04 23.31 -8.72
CA ASP A 200 -1.10 24.36 -9.74
C ASP A 200 -0.92 25.81 -9.22
N LYS A 201 -0.05 26.03 -8.23
CA LYS A 201 0.28 27.37 -7.69
C LYS A 201 1.73 27.79 -7.99
N GLN A 202 1.99 29.10 -8.01
CA GLN A 202 3.35 29.62 -8.13
C GLN A 202 4.15 29.37 -6.84
N PRO A 203 5.48 29.16 -6.91
CA PRO A 203 6.30 28.83 -5.74
C PRO A 203 6.17 29.80 -4.56
N VAL A 204 6.07 31.11 -4.83
CA VAL A 204 5.93 32.14 -3.79
C VAL A 204 4.59 32.04 -3.05
N GLU A 205 3.53 31.64 -3.74
CA GLU A 205 2.20 31.45 -3.14
C GLU A 205 2.17 30.17 -2.30
N VAL A 206 2.86 29.12 -2.78
CA VAL A 206 3.02 27.85 -2.05
C VAL A 206 3.73 28.08 -0.72
N GLU A 207 4.82 28.83 -0.70
CA GLU A 207 5.57 29.12 0.52
C GLU A 207 4.73 29.89 1.54
N ALA A 208 4.02 30.94 1.10
CA ALA A 208 3.12 31.72 1.95
C ALA A 208 1.99 30.86 2.55
N ASP A 209 1.37 30.01 1.73
CA ASP A 209 0.31 29.09 2.18
C ASP A 209 0.84 28.07 3.19
N ILE A 210 2.02 27.50 2.96
CA ILE A 210 2.65 26.53 3.87
C ILE A 210 2.97 27.21 5.20
N GLN A 211 3.60 28.38 5.20
CA GLN A 211 3.93 29.10 6.42
C GLN A 211 2.66 29.39 7.23
N ARG A 212 1.61 29.87 6.55
CA ARG A 212 0.31 30.14 7.17
C ARG A 212 -0.33 28.87 7.74
N ALA A 213 -0.26 27.75 7.01
CA ALA A 213 -0.79 26.46 7.43
C ALA A 213 -0.10 25.95 8.70
N VAL A 214 1.22 26.11 8.78
CA VAL A 214 2.00 25.74 9.97
C VAL A 214 1.64 26.59 11.18
N GLU A 215 1.49 27.92 11.00
CA GLU A 215 1.04 28.82 12.07
C GLU A 215 -0.34 28.43 12.61
N LEU A 216 -1.28 28.14 11.72
CA LEU A 216 -2.64 27.71 12.06
C LEU A 216 -2.64 26.38 12.82
N GLY A 217 -1.87 25.40 12.35
CA GLY A 217 -1.74 24.11 13.02
C GLY A 217 -1.19 24.25 14.45
N LYS A 218 -0.16 25.08 14.62
CA LYS A 218 0.42 25.40 15.94
C LYS A 218 -0.60 26.10 16.84
N ALA A 219 -1.32 27.10 16.33
CA ALA A 219 -2.30 27.88 17.10
C ALA A 219 -3.51 27.05 17.57
N HIS A 220 -3.92 26.05 16.78
CA HIS A 220 -5.09 25.24 17.06
C HIS A 220 -4.77 23.83 17.58
N ASN A 221 -3.49 23.49 17.75
CA ASN A 221 -3.02 22.15 18.12
C ASN A 221 -3.50 21.05 17.16
N VAL A 222 -3.56 21.35 15.86
CA VAL A 222 -3.90 20.41 14.78
C VAL A 222 -2.64 20.12 13.98
N ASP A 223 -2.37 18.86 13.67
CA ASP A 223 -1.26 18.53 12.76
C ASP A 223 -1.68 18.88 11.33
N VAL A 224 -1.17 19.99 10.81
CA VAL A 224 -1.36 20.35 9.40
C VAL A 224 -0.25 19.70 8.58
N VAL A 225 -0.65 18.74 7.74
CA VAL A 225 0.25 17.93 6.92
C VAL A 225 0.44 18.58 5.56
N ILE A 226 1.69 18.81 5.17
CA ILE A 226 2.01 19.37 3.85
C ILE A 226 2.32 18.24 2.87
N ASN A 227 1.61 18.20 1.74
CA ASN A 227 1.83 17.20 0.69
C ASN A 227 2.88 17.67 -0.33
N ASP A 228 3.79 16.78 -0.73
CA ASP A 228 4.83 16.91 -1.78
C ASP A 228 5.92 18.00 -1.56
N TYR A 229 5.57 19.19 -1.06
CA TYR A 229 6.49 20.33 -0.84
C TYR A 229 7.38 20.18 0.41
N TRP A 230 8.08 19.06 0.51
CA TRP A 230 8.75 18.64 1.74
C TRP A 230 9.91 19.55 2.15
N GLN A 231 10.66 20.14 1.22
CA GLN A 231 11.73 21.08 1.54
C GLN A 231 11.15 22.34 2.21
N THR A 232 10.16 22.98 1.57
CA THR A 232 9.52 24.18 2.10
C THR A 232 8.82 23.92 3.44
N ALA A 233 8.19 22.74 3.58
CA ALA A 233 7.59 22.32 4.85
C ALA A 233 8.63 22.15 5.97
N LEU A 234 9.80 21.59 5.65
CA LEU A 234 10.90 21.45 6.59
C LEU A 234 11.45 22.83 7.00
N ASP A 235 11.68 23.72 6.04
CA ASP A 235 12.17 25.08 6.28
C ASP A 235 11.19 25.93 7.10
N SER A 236 9.90 25.61 7.02
CA SER A 236 8.80 26.28 7.75
C SER A 236 8.50 25.67 9.13
N ASP A 237 9.28 24.69 9.60
CA ASP A 237 9.01 23.93 10.83
C ASP A 237 7.60 23.30 10.87
N ALA A 238 7.18 22.70 9.76
CA ALA A 238 5.91 21.97 9.70
C ALA A 238 5.91 20.78 10.67
N ALA A 239 4.74 20.44 11.19
CA ALA A 239 4.61 19.30 12.09
C ALA A 239 4.77 17.96 11.35
N CYS A 240 4.26 17.88 10.11
CA CYS A 240 4.24 16.65 9.34
C CYS A 240 4.20 16.91 7.83
N ILE A 241 4.82 16.01 7.07
CA ILE A 241 4.82 15.96 5.61
C ILE A 241 4.15 14.66 5.15
N HIS A 242 3.51 14.67 3.99
CA HIS A 242 3.02 13.48 3.29
C HIS A 242 3.72 13.33 1.93
N LEU A 243 4.20 12.10 1.63
CA LEU A 243 4.91 11.79 0.39
C LEU A 243 4.32 10.58 -0.33
N GLY A 244 4.39 10.62 -1.67
CA GLY A 244 4.14 9.47 -2.53
C GLY A 244 5.39 8.62 -2.76
N GLN A 245 5.24 7.49 -3.46
CA GLN A 245 6.36 6.59 -3.75
C GLN A 245 7.43 7.21 -4.66
N GLU A 246 7.03 8.06 -5.62
CA GLU A 246 7.96 8.78 -6.51
C GLU A 246 8.86 9.74 -5.71
N ASP A 247 8.29 10.45 -4.74
CA ASP A 247 9.06 11.35 -3.88
C ASP A 247 10.09 10.58 -3.05
N LEU A 248 9.75 9.39 -2.53
CA LEU A 248 10.66 8.56 -1.73
C LEU A 248 11.93 8.16 -2.49
N GLN A 249 11.83 7.96 -3.80
CA GLN A 249 12.98 7.61 -4.65
C GLN A 249 14.01 8.74 -4.69
N SER A 250 13.57 9.99 -4.54
CA SER A 250 14.43 11.17 -4.53
C SER A 250 15.11 11.44 -3.17
N LEU A 251 14.72 10.73 -2.10
CA LEU A 251 15.16 11.03 -0.74
C LEU A 251 16.54 10.49 -0.37
N SER A 252 17.29 9.87 -1.29
CA SER A 252 18.58 9.25 -1.00
C SER A 252 19.57 10.27 -0.44
N SER A 253 19.75 10.28 0.89
CA SER A 253 20.57 11.25 1.66
C SER A 253 19.97 12.67 1.79
N SER A 254 18.65 12.78 1.94
CA SER A 254 17.97 14.06 2.21
C SER A 254 18.03 14.48 3.68
N ALA A 255 18.02 15.79 3.94
CA ALA A 255 17.88 16.36 5.29
C ALA A 255 16.61 15.86 6.01
N LEU A 256 15.60 15.41 5.26
CA LEU A 256 14.37 14.81 5.77
C LEU A 256 14.59 13.49 6.51
N LEU A 257 15.62 12.71 6.16
CA LEU A 257 15.95 11.46 6.86
C LEU A 257 16.62 11.73 8.22
N GLU A 258 17.22 12.90 8.39
CA GLU A 258 17.87 13.34 9.62
C GLU A 258 16.99 14.28 10.46
N SER A 259 15.77 14.59 10.01
CA SER A 259 14.83 15.44 10.74
C SER A 259 13.83 14.61 11.55
N ASN A 260 13.34 15.19 12.65
CA ASN A 260 12.31 14.60 13.49
C ASN A 260 10.88 14.92 13.02
N ILE A 261 10.71 15.54 11.84
CA ILE A 261 9.39 15.88 11.31
C ILE A 261 8.54 14.62 11.13
N GLY A 262 7.22 14.75 11.35
CA GLY A 262 6.30 13.66 11.08
C GLY A 262 6.27 13.30 9.60
N LEU A 263 6.23 12.02 9.27
CA LEU A 263 6.24 11.55 7.88
C LEU A 263 5.09 10.59 7.60
N GLY A 264 4.15 10.99 6.75
CA GLY A 264 3.16 10.12 6.14
C GLY A 264 3.62 9.59 4.79
N ILE A 265 3.36 8.33 4.52
CA ILE A 265 3.70 7.72 3.23
C ILE A 265 2.47 7.04 2.63
N SER A 266 2.15 7.39 1.38
CA SER A 266 1.15 6.69 0.58
C SER A 266 1.65 5.32 0.14
N THR A 267 0.83 4.27 0.33
CA THR A 267 1.14 2.88 -0.03
C THR A 267 -0.06 2.20 -0.70
N HIS A 268 0.24 1.35 -1.69
CA HIS A 268 -0.74 0.75 -2.59
C HIS A 268 -0.70 -0.79 -2.58
N GLY A 269 0.18 -1.40 -1.79
CA GLY A 269 0.44 -2.83 -1.78
C GLY A 269 1.46 -3.24 -0.73
N TYR A 270 1.69 -4.55 -0.58
CA TYR A 270 2.68 -5.10 0.33
C TYR A 270 4.08 -4.57 0.07
N TYR A 271 4.52 -4.49 -1.20
CA TYR A 271 5.85 -4.00 -1.54
C TYR A 271 6.06 -2.57 -1.03
N GLU A 272 5.10 -1.68 -1.30
CA GLU A 272 5.19 -0.29 -0.88
C GLU A 272 5.11 -0.13 0.64
N ILE A 273 4.32 -0.97 1.33
CA ILE A 273 4.29 -1.01 2.80
C ILE A 273 5.68 -1.38 3.33
N LEU A 274 6.27 -2.49 2.88
CA LEU A 274 7.59 -2.94 3.35
C LEU A 274 8.69 -1.93 3.00
N ASN A 275 8.62 -1.31 1.81
CA ASN A 275 9.55 -0.28 1.40
C ASN A 275 9.42 0.98 2.29
N ALA A 276 8.19 1.44 2.54
CA ALA A 276 7.90 2.60 3.37
C ALA A 276 8.43 2.45 4.81
N LEU A 277 8.38 1.24 5.39
CA LEU A 277 8.87 0.99 6.76
C LEU A 277 10.36 1.34 6.94
N GLN A 278 11.17 1.26 5.89
CA GLN A 278 12.58 1.64 5.94
C GLN A 278 12.79 3.13 6.28
N TYR A 279 11.81 3.98 5.94
CA TYR A 279 11.82 5.43 6.16
C TYR A 279 11.32 5.84 7.55
N LYS A 280 10.94 4.85 8.40
CA LYS A 280 10.36 5.04 9.74
C LYS A 280 9.21 6.06 9.74
N PRO A 281 8.12 5.82 8.98
CA PRO A 281 7.02 6.76 8.87
C PRO A 281 6.31 6.94 10.22
N SER A 282 5.69 8.10 10.41
CA SER A 282 4.80 8.39 11.51
C SER A 282 3.39 7.84 11.30
N TYR A 283 2.99 7.55 10.05
CA TYR A 283 1.78 6.81 9.68
C TYR A 283 1.88 6.31 8.24
N LEU A 284 1.08 5.30 7.89
CA LEU A 284 0.90 4.83 6.52
C LEU A 284 -0.47 5.19 5.97
N ALA A 285 -0.55 5.70 4.75
CA ALA A 285 -1.80 5.84 4.03
C ALA A 285 -2.00 4.66 3.09
N LEU A 286 -3.14 3.99 3.20
CA LEU A 286 -3.53 2.80 2.44
C LEU A 286 -4.57 3.22 1.40
N GLY A 287 -4.24 3.18 0.12
CA GLY A 287 -5.17 3.60 -0.92
C GLY A 287 -4.77 3.17 -2.32
N HIS A 288 -5.63 3.33 -3.32
CA HIS A 288 -7.02 3.79 -3.20
C HIS A 288 -7.94 2.60 -2.91
N ILE A 289 -8.87 2.74 -1.95
CA ILE A 289 -9.74 1.63 -1.51
C ILE A 289 -10.89 1.38 -2.50
N PHE A 290 -11.50 2.46 -3.00
CA PHE A 290 -12.61 2.43 -3.97
C PHE A 290 -12.27 3.29 -5.20
N PRO A 291 -12.98 3.09 -6.34
CA PRO A 291 -12.84 3.96 -7.49
C PRO A 291 -12.97 5.44 -7.11
N THR A 292 -12.04 6.26 -7.60
CA THR A 292 -11.98 7.69 -7.29
C THR A 292 -11.62 8.49 -8.54
N PRO A 293 -12.28 9.63 -8.80
CA PRO A 293 -11.90 10.54 -9.89
C PRO A 293 -10.78 11.51 -9.49
N THR A 294 -10.27 11.47 -8.26
CA THR A 294 -9.38 12.51 -7.71
C THR A 294 -7.92 12.40 -8.18
N LYS A 295 -7.50 11.21 -8.63
CA LYS A 295 -6.15 10.92 -9.15
C LYS A 295 -6.26 9.76 -10.14
N ASP A 296 -5.55 9.82 -11.26
CA ASP A 296 -5.36 8.66 -12.14
C ASP A 296 -4.47 7.65 -11.41
N MET A 297 -4.99 6.45 -11.19
CA MET A 297 -4.31 5.42 -10.41
C MET A 297 -3.78 4.33 -11.34
N PRO A 298 -2.51 3.89 -11.16
CA PRO A 298 -1.91 2.86 -12.00
C PRO A 298 -2.43 1.45 -11.66
N SER A 299 -3.10 1.29 -10.52
CA SER A 299 -3.63 0.02 -10.01
C SER A 299 -5.16 0.01 -9.98
N SER A 300 -5.75 -1.18 -9.86
CA SER A 300 -7.17 -1.33 -9.54
C SER A 300 -7.44 -0.98 -8.07
N PRO A 301 -8.66 -0.56 -7.70
CA PRO A 301 -9.00 -0.32 -6.31
C PRO A 301 -8.74 -1.54 -5.44
N GLN A 302 -8.14 -1.32 -4.26
CA GLN A 302 -7.73 -2.41 -3.39
C GLN A 302 -8.90 -3.20 -2.80
N GLY A 303 -10.01 -2.50 -2.53
CA GLY A 303 -11.16 -3.07 -1.84
C GLY A 303 -10.88 -3.38 -0.36
N LEU A 304 -11.93 -3.81 0.34
CA LEU A 304 -11.88 -4.04 1.80
C LEU A 304 -11.09 -5.29 2.19
N THR A 305 -11.10 -6.33 1.34
CA THR A 305 -10.39 -7.58 1.61
C THR A 305 -8.89 -7.35 1.70
N LYS A 306 -8.29 -6.70 0.69
CA LYS A 306 -6.85 -6.36 0.70
C LYS A 306 -6.52 -5.39 1.83
N LEU A 307 -7.35 -4.36 2.04
CA LEU A 307 -7.19 -3.42 3.14
C LEU A 307 -7.10 -4.13 4.50
N GLY A 308 -7.97 -5.09 4.77
CA GLY A 308 -7.94 -5.86 6.01
C GLY A 308 -6.64 -6.65 6.20
N PHE A 309 -6.07 -7.22 5.13
CA PHE A 309 -4.77 -7.90 5.20
C PHE A 309 -3.61 -6.95 5.39
N TYR A 310 -3.62 -5.80 4.70
CA TYR A 310 -2.62 -4.75 4.91
C TYR A 310 -2.65 -4.24 6.35
N GLN A 311 -3.84 -3.98 6.88
CA GLN A 311 -4.02 -3.61 8.28
C GLN A 311 -3.47 -4.68 9.21
N SER A 312 -3.82 -5.97 8.99
CA SER A 312 -3.35 -7.07 9.86
C SER A 312 -1.82 -7.19 9.91
N VAL A 313 -1.16 -7.00 8.76
CA VAL A 313 0.31 -6.97 8.70
C VAL A 313 0.85 -5.79 9.48
N ILE A 314 0.26 -4.59 9.37
CA ILE A 314 0.71 -3.41 10.11
C ILE A 314 0.48 -3.58 11.61
N ASP A 315 -0.67 -4.08 12.04
CA ASP A 315 -0.98 -4.39 13.45
C ASP A 315 -0.01 -5.43 14.04
N SER A 316 0.52 -6.32 13.21
CA SER A 316 1.52 -7.29 13.66
C SER A 316 2.87 -6.65 14.02
N ILE A 317 3.21 -5.50 13.42
CA ILE A 317 4.44 -4.77 13.71
C ILE A 317 4.41 -4.25 15.15
N GLU A 318 3.28 -3.70 15.59
CA GLU A 318 3.11 -3.25 16.97
C GLU A 318 3.24 -4.43 17.94
N ARG A 319 2.60 -5.57 17.65
CA ARG A 319 2.67 -6.77 18.48
C ARG A 319 4.07 -7.40 18.53
N ALA A 320 4.78 -7.43 17.41
CA ALA A 320 6.09 -8.07 17.29
C ALA A 320 7.24 -7.17 17.78
N HIS A 321 7.11 -5.85 17.64
CA HIS A 321 8.21 -4.91 17.83
C HIS A 321 7.88 -3.74 18.77
N GLY A 322 6.65 -3.62 19.28
CA GLY A 322 6.24 -2.54 20.17
C GLY A 322 6.18 -1.16 19.51
N ILE A 323 6.15 -1.11 18.18
CA ILE A 323 6.11 0.13 17.40
C ILE A 323 4.68 0.35 16.92
N SER A 324 3.99 1.33 17.50
CA SER A 324 2.69 1.75 17.01
C SER A 324 2.85 2.55 15.72
N LEU A 325 2.09 2.17 14.69
CA LEU A 325 2.13 2.77 13.36
C LEU A 325 0.70 3.04 12.86
N PRO A 326 0.17 4.25 13.10
CA PRO A 326 -1.17 4.60 12.66
C PRO A 326 -1.38 4.44 11.16
N THR A 327 -2.61 4.13 10.77
CA THR A 327 -3.01 3.87 9.39
C THR A 327 -4.15 4.80 8.96
N VAL A 328 -4.11 5.22 7.70
CA VAL A 328 -5.13 6.08 7.10
C VAL A 328 -5.63 5.45 5.82
N ALA A 329 -6.88 5.00 5.76
CA ALA A 329 -7.46 4.54 4.51
C ALA A 329 -7.88 5.73 3.64
N ILE A 330 -7.59 5.71 2.33
CA ILE A 330 -7.94 6.78 1.39
C ILE A 330 -8.43 6.22 0.05
N GLY A 331 -9.24 6.99 -0.66
CA GLY A 331 -9.62 6.72 -2.05
C GLY A 331 -11.07 6.27 -2.20
N GLY A 332 -11.91 7.19 -2.70
CA GLY A 332 -13.33 6.93 -2.93
C GLY A 332 -14.15 6.66 -1.67
N ILE A 333 -13.69 7.13 -0.51
CA ILE A 333 -14.38 7.01 0.78
C ILE A 333 -15.33 8.18 0.97
N ASP A 334 -16.56 7.87 1.36
CA ASP A 334 -17.63 8.80 1.75
C ASP A 334 -18.27 8.31 3.05
N ASP A 335 -19.29 9.01 3.53
CA ASP A 335 -20.01 8.70 4.77
C ASP A 335 -20.72 7.34 4.74
N GLN A 336 -21.14 6.87 3.56
CA GLN A 336 -21.79 5.57 3.39
C GLN A 336 -20.78 4.41 3.42
N ARG A 337 -19.56 4.63 2.92
CA ARG A 337 -18.51 3.61 2.83
C ARG A 337 -17.63 3.56 4.07
N ALA A 338 -17.43 4.69 4.75
CA ALA A 338 -16.54 4.81 5.91
C ALA A 338 -16.78 3.76 7.00
N PRO A 339 -18.02 3.42 7.41
CA PRO A 339 -18.23 2.40 8.44
C PRO A 339 -17.64 1.02 8.07
N ARG A 340 -17.66 0.65 6.79
CA ARG A 340 -17.07 -0.62 6.32
C ARG A 340 -15.55 -0.58 6.26
N VAL A 341 -14.98 0.60 6.03
CA VAL A 341 -13.53 0.83 6.05
C VAL A 341 -13.03 0.81 7.49
N ILE A 342 -13.69 1.51 8.41
CA ILE A 342 -13.32 1.54 9.84
C ILE A 342 -13.32 0.12 10.43
N LYS A 343 -14.26 -0.73 10.03
CA LYS A 343 -14.32 -2.14 10.45
C LYS A 343 -13.11 -2.98 10.05
N THR A 344 -12.25 -2.53 9.14
CA THR A 344 -10.99 -3.24 8.83
C THR A 344 -9.91 -2.98 9.88
N GLY A 345 -10.12 -2.05 10.81
CA GLY A 345 -9.18 -1.74 11.89
C GLY A 345 -8.33 -0.49 11.66
N VAL A 346 -8.54 0.27 10.58
CA VAL A 346 -7.76 1.48 10.31
C VAL A 346 -8.00 2.56 11.36
N ASP A 347 -6.95 3.31 11.70
CA ASP A 347 -7.02 4.37 12.71
C ASP A 347 -7.73 5.62 12.20
N SER A 348 -7.70 5.86 10.89
CA SER A 348 -8.31 7.01 10.25
C SER A 348 -8.87 6.71 8.86
N VAL A 349 -9.85 7.51 8.44
CA VAL A 349 -10.31 7.59 7.05
C VAL A 349 -10.04 8.97 6.48
N ALA A 350 -9.36 8.99 5.34
CA ALA A 350 -9.11 10.22 4.61
C ALA A 350 -10.16 10.48 3.53
N VAL A 351 -10.67 11.71 3.52
CA VAL A 351 -11.71 12.15 2.60
C VAL A 351 -11.38 13.51 2.00
N VAL A 352 -11.79 13.70 0.75
CA VAL A 352 -11.69 14.99 0.05
C VAL A 352 -13.08 15.60 -0.04
N ARG A 353 -13.89 15.10 -0.98
CA ARG A 353 -15.20 15.65 -1.34
C ARG A 353 -16.23 15.58 -0.20
N ALA A 354 -16.19 14.54 0.63
CA ALA A 354 -17.14 14.38 1.74
C ALA A 354 -17.05 15.53 2.77
N VAL A 355 -15.93 16.26 2.82
CA VAL A 355 -15.77 17.46 3.66
C VAL A 355 -15.74 18.72 2.81
N THR A 356 -14.98 18.77 1.71
CA THR A 356 -14.83 20.01 0.93
C THR A 356 -16.12 20.46 0.25
N GLN A 357 -17.00 19.51 -0.12
CA GLN A 357 -18.27 19.75 -0.80
C GLN A 357 -19.50 19.59 0.12
N ALA A 358 -19.31 19.48 1.43
CA ALA A 358 -20.42 19.41 2.38
C ALA A 358 -21.08 20.78 2.56
N ASP A 359 -22.42 20.80 2.62
CA ASP A 359 -23.20 22.01 2.92
C ASP A 359 -22.84 22.58 4.31
N ASP A 360 -22.59 21.69 5.28
CA ASP A 360 -22.14 22.02 6.63
C ASP A 360 -20.92 21.15 6.99
N ARG A 361 -19.73 21.75 6.92
CA ARG A 361 -18.45 21.08 7.20
C ARG A 361 -18.32 20.64 8.66
N ASN A 362 -18.85 21.41 9.61
CA ASN A 362 -18.83 21.04 11.01
C ASN A 362 -19.66 19.78 11.25
N LYS A 363 -20.86 19.73 10.67
CA LYS A 363 -21.71 18.53 10.72
C LYS A 363 -21.05 17.33 10.07
N ALA A 364 -20.41 17.50 8.92
CA ALA A 364 -19.68 16.43 8.25
C ALA A 364 -18.53 15.90 9.13
N VAL A 365 -17.71 16.80 9.70
CA VAL A 365 -16.64 16.42 10.64
C VAL A 365 -17.21 15.63 11.80
N GLN A 366 -18.23 16.15 12.51
CA GLN A 366 -18.86 15.47 13.64
C GLN A 366 -19.38 14.07 13.26
N GLN A 367 -20.01 13.94 12.09
CA GLN A 367 -20.53 12.66 11.61
C GLN A 367 -19.41 11.61 11.49
N PHE A 368 -18.30 11.91 10.81
CA PHE A 368 -17.17 11.00 10.74
C PHE A 368 -16.55 10.73 12.12
N GLN A 369 -16.39 11.75 12.96
CA GLN A 369 -15.85 11.58 14.31
C GLN A 369 -16.69 10.62 15.15
N THR A 370 -18.02 10.61 14.98
CA THR A 370 -18.90 9.68 15.70
C THR A 370 -18.81 8.24 15.20
N MET A 371 -18.42 7.99 13.95
CA MET A 371 -18.31 6.64 13.39
C MET A 371 -17.20 5.79 14.02
N PHE A 372 -16.19 6.43 14.61
CA PHE A 372 -15.08 5.76 15.32
C PHE A 372 -15.38 5.49 16.79
N LYS A 373 -16.49 6.02 17.33
CA LYS A 373 -16.91 5.69 18.69
C LYS A 373 -17.47 4.26 18.66
N PRO A 374 -17.06 3.38 19.58
CA PRO A 374 -17.67 2.05 19.67
C PRO A 374 -19.18 2.20 19.83
N GLU A 375 -19.97 1.40 19.11
CA GLU A 375 -21.41 1.33 19.32
C GLU A 375 -21.64 1.04 20.81
N VAL A 376 -22.25 1.98 21.52
CA VAL A 376 -22.74 1.74 22.87
C VAL A 376 -23.83 0.68 22.70
N ALA A 377 -23.50 -0.58 23.01
CA ALA A 377 -24.47 -1.65 23.02
C ALA A 377 -25.64 -1.22 23.91
N THR A 378 -26.78 -0.96 23.29
CA THR A 378 -28.03 -0.72 24.01
C THR A 378 -28.49 -2.10 24.48
N CYS A 379 -28.38 -2.34 25.80
CA CYS A 379 -28.84 -3.55 26.48
C CYS A 379 -30.35 -3.76 26.31
#